data_AF-A0A3D1KJ01-F1
#
_entry.id   AF-A0A3D1KJ01-F1
#
_cell.length_a   1.000
_cell.length_b   1.000
_cell.length_c   1.000
_cell.angle_alpha   90.00
_cell.angle_beta   90.00
_cell.angle_gamma   90.00
#
_symmetry.space_group_name_H-M   'P 1'
#
loop_
_entity.id
_entity.type
_entity.pdbx_description
1 polymer ?
#
loop_
_entity_poly.entity_id
_entity_poly.type
_entity_poly.pdbx_seq_one_letter_code
_entity_poly.pdbx_strand_id
1 'polypeptide(L)'
;MTISEKTFAAIKEQKITPKPRWEFILKDSVVWVMFSLALIVEGMLVSVTIFLFSDQDWDIYNKLEKNIVEYALIIVPYFWLVLMAIFCGLAWLNFRQTKKGYRFHTYLVVLVSGVSGLILGTTFFYFGLGNKIDQLFTAKVPYYERMVCHKSEFWEQPKLGLLAGEIVLWDGPDRFVIKDFDNGNEWIVTGAQVIWREPYQPGPPGPRRKIKLIGSQINDNTFRVLEVRPWQ
;
A
#
# COMPACT_ATOMS: atom_id res chain seq x y z
N MET A 1 -27.16 -53.40 21.81
CA MET A 1 -27.64 -52.00 21.74
C MET A 1 -27.32 -51.44 20.36
N THR A 2 -28.35 -51.02 19.64
CA THR A 2 -28.22 -50.37 18.34
C THR A 2 -27.83 -48.89 18.51
N ILE A 3 -27.29 -48.25 17.46
CA ILE A 3 -26.95 -46.81 17.47
C ILE A 3 -28.19 -45.97 17.81
N SER A 4 -29.37 -46.40 17.35
CA SER A 4 -30.65 -45.74 17.64
C SER A 4 -30.95 -45.67 19.14
N GLU A 5 -30.81 -46.78 19.85
CA GLU A 5 -31.05 -46.86 21.30
C GLU A 5 -30.06 -45.99 22.10
N LYS A 6 -28.78 -45.98 21.71
CA LYS A 6 -27.77 -45.11 22.33
C LYS A 6 -28.07 -43.63 22.10
N THR A 7 -28.54 -43.27 20.92
CA THR A 7 -28.89 -41.87 20.58
C THR A 7 -30.10 -41.42 21.37
N PHE A 8 -31.12 -42.27 21.49
CA PHE A 8 -32.34 -41.97 22.25
C PHE A 8 -32.08 -41.86 23.76
N ALA A 9 -31.24 -42.73 24.31
CA ALA A 9 -30.78 -42.65 25.69
C ALA A 9 -30.02 -41.34 25.95
N ALA A 10 -29.08 -40.96 25.07
CA ALA A 10 -28.32 -39.72 25.19
C ALA A 10 -29.19 -38.46 25.11
N ILE A 11 -30.19 -38.43 24.21
CA ILE A 11 -31.14 -37.30 24.10
C ILE A 11 -31.92 -37.12 25.41
N LYS A 12 -32.36 -38.23 26.01
CA LYS A 12 -33.15 -38.23 27.24
C LYS A 12 -32.31 -37.87 28.48
N GLU A 13 -31.09 -38.38 28.55
CA GLU A 13 -30.13 -38.15 29.64
C GLU A 13 -29.57 -36.72 29.61
N GLN A 14 -29.24 -36.21 28.41
CA GLN A 14 -28.70 -34.85 28.22
C GLN A 14 -29.78 -33.77 28.04
N LYS A 15 -31.07 -34.13 28.11
CA LYS A 15 -32.23 -33.22 27.94
C LYS A 15 -32.10 -32.31 26.71
N ILE A 16 -31.69 -32.87 25.57
CA ILE A 16 -31.46 -32.10 24.35
C ILE A 16 -32.81 -31.60 23.82
N THR A 17 -33.02 -30.28 23.87
CA THR A 17 -34.23 -29.65 23.35
C THR A 17 -34.07 -29.27 21.87
N PRO A 18 -35.12 -29.41 21.05
CA PRO A 18 -35.09 -28.97 19.66
C PRO A 18 -34.94 -27.45 19.59
N LYS A 19 -33.80 -26.99 19.08
CA LYS A 19 -33.56 -25.59 18.79
C LYS A 19 -34.19 -25.18 17.47
N PRO A 20 -34.74 -23.96 17.37
CA PRO A 20 -35.39 -23.52 16.15
C PRO A 20 -34.37 -23.32 15.01
N ARG A 21 -34.76 -23.66 13.78
CA ARG A 21 -33.87 -23.65 12.61
C ARG A 21 -33.24 -22.27 12.34
N TRP A 22 -33.94 -21.18 12.64
CA TRP A 22 -33.45 -19.82 12.42
C TRP A 22 -32.20 -19.50 13.25
N GLU A 23 -32.05 -20.06 14.46
CA GLU A 23 -30.85 -19.86 15.28
C GLU A 23 -29.61 -20.42 14.57
N PHE A 24 -29.75 -21.56 13.89
CA PHE A 24 -28.67 -22.18 13.12
C PHE A 24 -28.40 -21.47 11.79
N ILE A 25 -29.42 -20.91 11.15
CA ILE A 25 -29.26 -20.12 9.92
C ILE A 25 -28.54 -18.82 10.27
N LEU A 26 -28.99 -18.12 11.31
CA LEU A 26 -28.43 -16.84 11.74
C LEU A 26 -26.96 -16.97 12.14
N LYS A 27 -26.59 -18.01 12.91
CA LYS A 27 -25.20 -18.28 13.26
C LYS A 27 -24.31 -18.50 12.03
N ASP A 28 -24.79 -19.27 11.06
CA ASP A 28 -24.05 -19.57 9.83
C ASP A 28 -23.91 -18.31 8.95
N SER A 29 -24.99 -17.54 8.79
CA SER A 29 -24.98 -16.26 8.06
C SER A 29 -24.03 -15.25 8.68
N VAL A 30 -23.99 -15.12 10.01
CA VAL A 30 -23.08 -14.20 10.71
C VAL A 30 -21.62 -14.55 10.42
N VAL A 31 -21.24 -15.83 10.44
CA VAL A 31 -19.87 -16.27 10.11
C VAL A 31 -19.52 -15.93 8.66
N TRP A 32 -20.41 -16.17 7.69
CA TRP A 32 -20.17 -15.83 6.28
C TRP A 32 -20.06 -14.33 6.03
N VAL A 33 -20.86 -13.52 6.73
CA VAL A 33 -20.78 -12.06 6.66
C VAL A 33 -19.44 -11.57 7.23
N MET A 34 -19.02 -12.06 8.40
CA MET A 34 -17.73 -11.69 8.99
C MET A 34 -16.54 -12.11 8.11
N PHE A 35 -16.60 -13.31 7.54
CA PHE A 35 -15.59 -13.80 6.61
C PHE A 35 -15.51 -12.90 5.36
N SER A 36 -16.65 -12.57 4.76
CA SER A 36 -16.71 -11.67 3.60
C SER A 36 -16.17 -10.27 3.92
N LEU A 37 -16.51 -9.73 5.08
CA LEU A 37 -16.00 -8.44 5.54
C LEU A 37 -14.48 -8.47 5.74
N ALA A 38 -13.96 -9.54 6.34
CA ALA A 38 -12.52 -9.70 6.51
C ALA A 38 -11.78 -9.73 5.16
N LEU A 39 -12.32 -10.45 4.17
CA LEU A 39 -11.77 -10.48 2.80
C LEU A 39 -11.82 -9.11 2.10
N ILE A 40 -12.90 -8.35 2.28
CA ILE A 40 -13.01 -7.00 1.72
C ILE A 40 -11.94 -6.10 2.32
N VAL A 41 -11.76 -6.14 3.65
CA VAL A 41 -10.72 -5.36 4.32
C VAL A 41 -9.34 -5.81 3.85
N GLU A 42 -9.06 -7.12 3.80
CA GLU A 42 -7.80 -7.65 3.27
C GLU A 42 -7.50 -7.12 1.85
N GLY A 43 -8.49 -7.14 0.96
CA GLY A 43 -8.36 -6.55 -0.37
C GLY A 43 -8.04 -5.05 -0.34
N MET A 44 -8.65 -4.27 0.56
CA MET A 44 -8.31 -2.85 0.72
C MET A 44 -6.85 -2.66 1.14
N LEU A 45 -6.34 -3.47 2.07
CA LEU A 45 -4.94 -3.41 2.49
C LEU A 45 -4.00 -3.73 1.33
N VAL A 46 -4.36 -4.73 0.51
CA VAL A 46 -3.57 -5.13 -0.67
C VAL A 46 -3.55 -4.00 -1.68
N SER A 47 -4.70 -3.36 -1.91
CA SER A 47 -4.81 -2.20 -2.82
C SER A 47 -3.89 -1.05 -2.41
N VAL A 48 -3.86 -0.69 -1.12
CA VAL A 48 -2.96 0.35 -0.60
C VAL A 48 -1.50 -0.06 -0.76
N THR A 49 -1.18 -1.32 -0.45
CA THR A 49 0.19 -1.83 -0.58
C THR A 49 0.68 -1.77 -2.02
N ILE A 50 -0.15 -2.21 -2.99
CA ILE A 50 0.17 -2.12 -4.42
C ILE A 50 0.36 -0.66 -4.84
N PHE A 51 -0.49 0.25 -4.36
CA PHE A 51 -0.36 1.68 -4.63
C PHE A 51 0.97 2.24 -4.14
N LEU A 52 1.32 1.99 -2.88
CA LEU A 52 2.58 2.46 -2.30
C LEU A 52 3.79 1.90 -3.04
N PHE A 53 3.77 0.63 -3.45
CA PHE A 53 4.88 0.06 -4.24
C PHE A 53 4.96 0.59 -5.68
N SER A 54 3.82 0.94 -6.27
CA SER A 54 3.76 1.45 -7.65
C SER A 54 4.19 2.91 -7.75
N ASP A 55 4.01 3.69 -6.67
CA ASP A 55 4.40 5.10 -6.63
C ASP A 55 5.93 5.32 -6.47
N GLN A 56 6.65 4.30 -6.00
CA GLN A 56 8.06 4.41 -5.64
C GLN A 56 8.98 4.26 -6.86
N ASP A 57 10.02 5.09 -6.93
CA ASP A 57 11.02 5.02 -8.00
C ASP A 57 12.04 3.91 -7.69
N TRP A 58 11.90 2.76 -8.33
CA TRP A 58 12.75 1.59 -8.08
C TRP A 58 14.18 1.69 -8.62
N ASP A 59 14.53 2.76 -9.32
CA ASP A 59 15.85 2.96 -9.93
C ASP A 59 16.77 3.91 -9.12
N ILE A 60 16.25 4.54 -8.05
CA ILE A 60 17.05 5.46 -7.21
C ILE A 60 17.86 4.74 -6.14
N TYR A 61 17.69 3.43 -5.90
CA TYR A 61 18.40 2.68 -4.85
C TYR A 61 19.93 2.85 -4.92
N ASN A 62 20.48 2.86 -6.14
CA ASN A 62 21.91 3.07 -6.37
C ASN A 62 22.40 4.45 -5.90
N LYS A 63 21.53 5.48 -5.95
CA LYS A 63 21.86 6.84 -5.48
C LYS A 63 21.80 6.97 -3.96
N LEU A 64 21.03 6.11 -3.32
CA LEU A 64 20.93 6.05 -1.87
C LEU A 64 22.07 5.25 -1.24
N GLU A 65 23.03 4.77 -2.03
CA GLU A 65 24.11 3.86 -1.61
C GLU A 65 23.59 2.57 -0.95
N LYS A 66 22.38 2.13 -1.34
CA LYS A 66 21.72 0.94 -0.81
C LYS A 66 21.65 -0.16 -1.85
N ASN A 67 21.66 -1.40 -1.37
CA ASN A 67 21.35 -2.54 -2.23
C ASN A 67 19.84 -2.59 -2.52
N ILE A 68 19.45 -3.25 -3.63
CA ILE A 68 18.04 -3.38 -4.01
C ILE A 68 17.17 -4.02 -2.92
N VAL A 69 17.72 -4.96 -2.16
CA VAL A 69 17.02 -5.63 -1.06
C VAL A 69 16.82 -4.69 0.13
N GLU A 70 17.83 -3.89 0.48
CA GLU A 70 17.73 -2.90 1.55
C GLU A 70 16.70 -1.83 1.20
N TYR A 71 16.73 -1.33 -0.03
CA TYR A 71 15.75 -0.36 -0.53
C TYR A 71 14.33 -0.93 -0.52
N ALA A 72 14.16 -2.17 -1.00
CA ALA A 72 12.88 -2.87 -0.96
C ALA A 72 12.35 -2.96 0.48
N LEU A 73 13.18 -3.34 1.44
CA LEU A 73 12.79 -3.44 2.85
C LEU A 73 12.36 -2.09 3.44
N ILE A 74 12.99 -0.98 3.05
CA ILE A 74 12.62 0.34 3.57
C ILE A 74 11.26 0.80 3.02
N ILE A 75 10.98 0.51 1.75
CA ILE A 75 9.70 0.89 1.12
C ILE A 75 8.55 0.01 1.58
N VAL A 76 8.83 -1.21 2.05
CA VAL A 76 7.80 -2.14 2.48
C VAL A 76 6.92 -1.49 3.55
N PRO A 77 5.60 -1.38 3.32
CA PRO A 77 4.71 -0.82 4.31
C PRO A 77 4.40 -1.86 5.40
N TYR A 78 5.29 -2.00 6.37
CA TYR A 78 5.18 -2.98 7.45
C TYR A 78 3.86 -2.90 8.20
N PHE A 79 3.34 -1.68 8.41
CA PHE A 79 2.03 -1.46 9.02
C PHE A 79 0.92 -2.23 8.27
N TRP A 80 0.87 -2.11 6.95
CA TRP A 80 -0.14 -2.77 6.12
C TRP A 80 0.03 -4.29 6.10
N LEU A 81 1.27 -4.79 6.08
CA LEU A 81 1.55 -6.23 6.15
C LEU A 81 1.12 -6.86 7.48
N VAL A 82 1.35 -6.19 8.60
CA VAL A 82 0.89 -6.66 9.91
C VAL A 82 -0.64 -6.72 9.95
N LEU A 83 -1.30 -5.69 9.40
CA LEU A 83 -2.77 -5.67 9.34
C LEU A 83 -3.30 -6.80 8.44
N MET A 84 -2.66 -7.06 7.30
CA MET A 84 -3.02 -8.20 6.44
C MET A 84 -2.90 -9.52 7.17
N ALA A 85 -1.79 -9.75 7.89
CA ALA A 85 -1.58 -10.97 8.65
C ALA A 85 -2.68 -11.19 9.70
N ILE A 86 -3.11 -10.12 10.38
CA ILE A 86 -4.23 -10.16 11.33
C ILE A 86 -5.53 -10.54 10.63
N PHE A 87 -5.88 -9.87 9.52
CA PHE A 87 -7.13 -10.16 8.79
C PHE A 87 -7.14 -11.55 8.15
N CYS A 88 -6.01 -12.02 7.64
CA CYS A 88 -5.86 -13.38 7.13
C CYS A 88 -6.05 -14.42 8.26
N GLY A 89 -5.48 -14.16 9.45
CA GLY A 89 -5.70 -14.97 10.64
C GLY A 89 -7.17 -14.98 11.10
N LEU A 90 -7.84 -13.82 11.07
CA LEU A 90 -9.27 -13.71 11.38
C LEU A 90 -10.14 -14.44 10.35
N ALA A 91 -9.82 -14.34 9.07
CA ALA A 91 -10.51 -15.08 8.01
C ALA A 91 -10.37 -16.60 8.22
N TRP A 92 -9.17 -17.06 8.58
CA TRP A 92 -8.93 -18.47 8.92
C TRP A 92 -9.71 -18.93 10.15
N LEU A 93 -9.68 -18.17 11.25
CA LEU A 93 -10.43 -18.49 12.48
C LEU A 93 -11.94 -18.57 12.21
N ASN A 94 -12.47 -17.63 11.42
CA ASN A 94 -13.88 -17.64 11.02
C ASN A 94 -14.21 -18.85 10.13
N PHE A 95 -13.37 -19.15 9.14
CA PHE A 95 -13.58 -20.29 8.24
C PHE A 95 -13.55 -21.64 8.98
N ARG A 96 -12.71 -21.76 10.02
CA ARG A 96 -12.66 -22.98 10.85
C ARG A 96 -13.96 -23.21 11.65
N GLN A 97 -14.68 -22.14 11.99
CA GLN A 97 -15.96 -22.22 12.71
C GLN A 97 -17.14 -22.61 11.80
N THR A 98 -16.98 -22.55 10.48
CA THR A 98 -18.04 -22.88 9.53
C THR A 98 -18.27 -24.40 9.44
N LYS A 99 -19.51 -24.81 9.14
CA LYS A 99 -19.96 -26.23 9.16
C LYS A 99 -19.09 -27.21 8.34
N LYS A 100 -18.42 -26.72 7.29
CA LYS A 100 -17.53 -27.52 6.42
C LYS A 100 -16.04 -27.20 6.61
N GLY A 101 -15.70 -26.22 7.46
CA GLY A 101 -14.35 -25.72 7.64
C GLY A 101 -13.36 -26.81 8.11
N TYR A 102 -13.80 -27.72 8.97
CA TYR A 102 -12.96 -28.81 9.48
C TYR A 102 -12.48 -29.79 8.40
N ARG A 103 -13.20 -29.90 7.27
CA ARG A 103 -12.88 -30.86 6.20
C ARG A 103 -11.76 -30.40 5.29
N PHE A 104 -11.46 -29.11 5.26
CA PHE A 104 -10.42 -28.55 4.41
C PHE A 104 -9.10 -28.45 5.17
N HIS A 105 -8.01 -28.81 4.50
CA HIS A 105 -6.68 -28.58 5.05
C HIS A 105 -6.41 -27.09 5.26
N THR A 106 -5.86 -26.75 6.42
CA THR A 106 -5.63 -25.37 6.85
C THR A 106 -4.85 -24.55 5.81
N TYR A 107 -3.83 -25.12 5.18
CA TYR A 107 -3.05 -24.40 4.17
C TYR A 107 -3.86 -24.07 2.91
N LEU A 108 -4.81 -24.91 2.49
CA LEU A 108 -5.66 -24.63 1.32
C LEU A 108 -6.57 -23.43 1.59
N VAL A 109 -7.12 -23.33 2.80
CA VAL A 109 -8.00 -22.22 3.19
C VAL A 109 -7.25 -20.91 3.17
N VAL A 110 -6.06 -20.88 3.78
CA VAL A 110 -5.19 -19.69 3.82
C VAL A 110 -4.74 -19.30 2.42
N LEU A 111 -4.39 -20.28 1.58
CA LEU A 111 -3.99 -20.02 0.19
C LEU A 111 -5.14 -19.43 -0.62
N VAL A 112 -6.34 -20.01 -0.53
CA VAL A 112 -7.52 -19.50 -1.26
C VAL A 112 -7.94 -18.13 -0.76
N SER A 113 -7.91 -17.88 0.56
CA SER A 113 -8.22 -16.54 1.09
C SER A 113 -7.20 -15.51 0.62
N GLY A 114 -5.90 -15.83 0.70
CA GLY A 114 -4.83 -14.94 0.23
C GLY A 114 -4.94 -14.63 -1.26
N VAL A 115 -5.18 -15.64 -2.11
CA VAL A 115 -5.41 -15.43 -3.55
C VAL A 115 -6.66 -14.58 -3.80
N SER A 116 -7.74 -14.82 -3.05
CA SER A 116 -8.96 -14.01 -3.17
C SER A 116 -8.73 -12.55 -2.77
N GLY A 117 -8.00 -12.32 -1.68
CA GLY A 117 -7.59 -10.99 -1.22
C GLY A 117 -6.70 -10.28 -2.23
N LEU A 118 -5.78 -10.99 -2.89
CA LEU A 118 -4.94 -10.45 -3.96
C LEU A 118 -5.77 -10.03 -5.18
N ILE A 119 -6.73 -10.86 -5.61
CA ILE A 119 -7.62 -10.55 -6.73
C ILE A 119 -8.49 -9.33 -6.40
N LEU A 120 -9.10 -9.31 -5.21
CA LEU A 120 -9.92 -8.17 -4.75
C LEU A 120 -9.08 -6.90 -4.63
N GLY A 121 -7.88 -6.98 -4.05
CA GLY A 121 -7.01 -5.83 -3.88
C GLY A 121 -6.48 -5.26 -5.17
N THR A 122 -6.12 -6.10 -6.13
CA THR A 122 -5.76 -5.65 -7.49
C THR A 122 -6.94 -4.95 -8.16
N THR A 123 -8.15 -5.50 -7.99
CA THR A 123 -9.38 -4.87 -8.50
C THR A 123 -9.60 -3.50 -7.87
N PHE A 124 -9.48 -3.38 -6.55
CA PHE A 124 -9.61 -2.13 -5.83
C PHE A 124 -8.52 -1.11 -6.19
N PHE A 125 -7.30 -1.57 -6.46
CA PHE A 125 -6.20 -0.73 -6.91
C PHE A 125 -6.53 -0.09 -8.26
N TYR A 126 -7.07 -0.87 -9.20
CA TYR A 126 -7.51 -0.35 -10.50
C TYR A 126 -8.61 0.72 -10.36
N PHE A 127 -9.49 0.60 -9.37
CA PHE A 127 -10.49 1.63 -9.04
C PHE A 127 -9.95 2.84 -8.27
N GLY A 128 -8.64 2.89 -8.00
CA GLY A 128 -7.99 3.97 -7.27
C GLY A 128 -8.33 4.03 -5.77
N LEU A 129 -8.84 2.94 -5.20
CA LEU A 129 -9.17 2.89 -3.77
C LEU A 129 -7.92 2.95 -2.89
N GLY A 130 -6.78 2.40 -3.35
CA GLY A 130 -5.52 2.41 -2.61
C GLY A 130 -5.08 3.84 -2.27
N ASN A 131 -5.05 4.72 -3.26
CA ASN A 131 -4.71 6.15 -3.09
C ASN A 131 -5.68 6.86 -2.14
N LYS A 132 -6.99 6.64 -2.29
CA LYS A 132 -8.00 7.28 -1.43
C LYS A 132 -7.87 6.86 0.03
N ILE A 133 -7.59 5.58 0.27
CA ILE A 133 -7.42 5.05 1.63
C ILE A 133 -6.12 5.60 2.23
N ASP A 134 -5.02 5.58 1.48
CA ASP A 134 -3.75 6.14 1.91
C ASP A 134 -3.89 7.62 2.32
N GLN A 135 -4.46 8.46 1.46
CA GLN A 135 -4.73 9.87 1.76
C GLN A 135 -5.62 10.06 3.00
N LEU A 136 -6.63 9.21 3.18
CA LEU A 136 -7.51 9.28 4.34
C LEU A 136 -6.78 8.89 5.63
N PHE A 137 -5.88 7.91 5.58
CA PHE A 137 -5.05 7.51 6.71
C PHE A 137 -4.01 8.58 7.03
N THR A 138 -3.33 9.14 6.04
CA THR A 138 -2.41 10.28 6.19
C THR A 138 -3.09 11.47 6.86
N ALA A 139 -4.31 11.81 6.44
CA ALA A 139 -5.03 12.95 6.98
C ALA A 139 -5.62 12.74 8.39
N LYS A 140 -5.97 11.49 8.76
CA LYS A 140 -6.76 11.20 9.98
C LYS A 140 -6.04 10.41 11.05
N VAL A 141 -5.00 9.66 10.70
CA VAL A 141 -4.30 8.78 11.63
C VAL A 141 -2.98 9.43 12.04
N PRO A 142 -2.88 9.93 13.28
CA PRO A 142 -1.63 10.46 13.78
C PRO A 142 -0.53 9.40 13.68
N TYR A 143 0.69 9.83 13.34
CA TYR A 143 1.87 8.97 13.18
C TYR A 143 1.87 8.05 11.96
N TYR A 144 0.80 7.97 11.16
CA TYR A 144 0.79 7.16 9.93
C TYR A 144 1.91 7.57 8.96
N GLU A 145 2.13 8.88 8.80
CA GLU A 145 3.22 9.43 7.98
C GLU A 145 4.61 8.93 8.38
N ARG A 146 4.83 8.60 9.66
CA ARG A 146 6.12 8.06 10.14
C ARG A 146 6.25 6.56 9.94
N MET A 147 5.13 5.87 9.74
CA MET A 147 5.08 4.41 9.54
C MET A 147 5.17 4.03 8.06
N VAL A 148 4.97 5.00 7.16
CA VAL A 148 5.06 4.83 5.71
C VAL A 148 6.14 5.75 5.17
N CYS A 149 7.16 5.18 4.55
CA CYS A 149 8.20 5.96 3.90
C CYS A 149 7.63 6.61 2.64
N HIS A 150 7.46 7.94 2.69
CA HIS A 150 6.93 8.71 1.57
C HIS A 150 8.05 9.04 0.60
N LYS A 151 7.71 9.09 -0.69
CA LYS A 151 8.61 9.45 -1.79
C LYS A 151 9.37 10.76 -1.53
N SER A 152 8.74 11.76 -0.90
CA SER A 152 9.38 13.03 -0.52
C SER A 152 10.63 12.85 0.33
N GLU A 153 10.64 11.88 1.25
CA GLU A 153 11.75 11.65 2.18
C GLU A 153 13.06 11.27 1.45
N PHE A 154 12.97 10.58 0.31
CA PHE A 154 14.14 10.27 -0.53
C PHE A 154 14.47 11.37 -1.51
N TRP A 155 13.45 12.03 -2.05
CA TRP A 155 13.62 13.01 -3.12
C TRP A 155 14.02 14.41 -2.62
N GLU A 156 14.20 14.58 -1.32
CA GLU A 156 14.67 15.83 -0.67
C GLU A 156 16.09 15.68 -0.10
N GLN A 157 16.97 14.94 -0.79
CA GLN A 157 18.35 14.70 -0.38
C GLN A 157 19.36 15.26 -1.42
N PRO A 158 19.57 16.59 -1.47
CA PRO A 158 20.41 17.23 -2.50
C PRO A 158 21.85 16.69 -2.52
N LYS A 159 22.38 16.32 -1.35
CA LYS A 159 23.71 15.75 -1.18
C LYS A 159 23.88 14.40 -1.89
N LEU A 160 22.82 13.60 -1.97
CA LEU A 160 22.80 12.34 -2.72
C LEU A 160 22.42 12.54 -4.19
N GLY A 161 22.21 13.79 -4.61
CA GLY A 161 21.83 14.13 -5.97
C GLY A 161 20.34 13.91 -6.27
N LEU A 162 19.49 13.95 -5.25
CA LEU A 162 18.03 13.85 -5.39
C LEU A 162 17.39 15.14 -4.88
N LEU A 163 16.57 15.78 -5.71
CA LEU A 163 15.87 17.02 -5.34
C LEU A 163 14.48 17.03 -5.95
N ALA A 164 13.47 17.48 -5.22
CA ALA A 164 12.11 17.64 -5.72
C ALA A 164 11.52 18.98 -5.32
N GLY A 165 10.63 19.49 -6.17
CA GLY A 165 10.06 20.81 -5.97
C GLY A 165 9.15 21.28 -7.10
N GLU A 166 8.74 22.55 -7.02
CA GLU A 166 7.92 23.23 -8.02
C GLU A 166 8.76 24.20 -8.85
N ILE A 167 8.57 24.21 -10.17
CA ILE A 167 9.25 25.21 -11.02
C ILE A 167 8.61 26.58 -10.79
N VAL A 168 9.41 27.55 -10.34
CA VAL A 168 8.98 28.93 -10.09
C VAL A 168 9.37 29.86 -11.23
N LEU A 169 10.58 29.69 -11.78
CA LEU A 169 11.08 30.47 -12.91
C LEU A 169 11.65 29.55 -13.98
N TRP A 170 11.39 29.91 -15.24
CA TRP A 170 11.82 29.15 -16.41
C TRP A 170 12.66 30.03 -17.33
N ASP A 171 13.97 29.77 -17.37
CA ASP A 171 14.92 30.45 -18.25
C ASP A 171 15.35 29.56 -19.44
N GLY A 172 14.87 28.31 -19.50
CA GLY A 172 15.16 27.35 -20.56
C GLY A 172 15.23 25.90 -20.07
N PRO A 173 15.42 24.93 -20.98
CA PRO A 173 15.49 23.50 -20.65
C PRO A 173 16.69 23.13 -19.76
N ASP A 174 17.75 23.93 -19.83
CA ASP A 174 19.02 23.71 -19.14
C ASP A 174 19.20 24.63 -17.91
N ARG A 175 18.31 25.60 -17.71
CA ARG A 175 18.38 26.54 -16.58
C ARG A 175 16.99 26.97 -16.12
N PHE A 176 16.67 26.68 -14.88
CA PHE A 176 15.40 27.06 -14.26
C PHE A 176 15.54 27.11 -12.74
N VAL A 177 14.59 27.73 -12.06
CA VAL A 177 14.57 27.82 -10.59
C VAL A 177 13.41 26.99 -10.07
N ILE A 178 13.71 26.14 -9.10
CA ILE A 178 12.68 25.38 -8.38
C ILE A 178 12.63 25.77 -6.91
N LYS A 179 11.46 25.58 -6.32
CA LYS A 179 11.24 25.70 -4.88
C LYS A 179 11.04 24.31 -4.30
N ASP A 180 11.85 23.93 -3.32
CA ASP A 180 11.74 22.63 -2.66
C ASP A 180 10.44 22.47 -1.86
N PHE A 181 10.04 21.24 -1.57
CA PHE A 181 8.82 20.93 -0.83
C PHE A 181 8.98 21.03 0.69
N ASP A 182 10.18 20.77 1.22
CA ASP A 182 10.45 20.66 2.65
C ASP A 182 10.46 22.03 3.35
N ASN A 183 11.33 22.93 2.89
CA ASN A 183 11.60 24.22 3.55
C ASN A 183 11.15 25.42 2.70
N GLY A 184 10.79 25.19 1.44
CA GLY A 184 10.49 26.21 0.46
C GLY A 184 11.72 26.97 -0.03
N ASN A 185 12.92 26.40 0.02
CA ASN A 185 14.12 27.08 -0.48
C ASN A 185 14.15 27.07 -2.01
N GLU A 186 14.72 28.14 -2.57
CA GLU A 186 14.91 28.25 -4.02
C GLU A 186 16.27 27.70 -4.44
N TRP A 187 16.23 26.83 -5.45
CA TRP A 187 17.38 26.17 -6.03
C TRP A 187 17.54 26.56 -7.49
N ILE A 188 18.73 27.05 -7.83
CA ILE A 188 19.11 27.33 -9.21
C ILE A 188 19.55 26.01 -9.84
N VAL A 189 18.76 25.53 -10.79
CA VAL A 189 19.03 24.30 -11.52
C VAL A 189 19.77 24.62 -12.80
N THR A 190 20.91 23.96 -13.03
CA THR A 190 21.73 24.12 -14.23
C THR A 190 22.10 22.77 -14.82
N GLY A 191 22.10 22.64 -16.14
CA GLY A 191 22.44 21.41 -16.83
C GLY A 191 23.13 21.69 -18.16
N ALA A 192 23.89 20.71 -18.65
CA ALA A 192 24.39 20.70 -20.02
C ALA A 192 23.91 19.38 -20.61
N GLN A 193 22.77 19.39 -21.31
CA GLN A 193 22.06 18.22 -21.86
C GLN A 193 21.19 17.49 -20.83
N VAL A 194 20.17 18.18 -20.32
CA VAL A 194 19.20 17.60 -19.39
C VAL A 194 18.30 16.58 -20.10
N ILE A 195 18.21 15.36 -19.55
CA ILE A 195 17.29 14.33 -20.03
C ILE A 195 15.92 14.56 -19.39
N TRP A 196 14.91 14.81 -20.20
CA TRP A 196 13.52 14.96 -19.76
C TRP A 196 12.77 13.65 -20.01
N ARG A 197 12.34 12.96 -18.94
CA ARG A 197 11.59 11.71 -19.05
C ARG A 197 10.11 11.99 -19.29
N GLU A 198 9.52 11.27 -20.26
CA GLU A 198 8.09 11.32 -20.57
C GLU A 198 7.21 11.10 -19.31
N PRO A 199 6.04 11.75 -19.19
CA PRO A 199 5.34 12.56 -20.20
C PRO A 199 5.78 14.04 -20.25
N TYR A 200 6.84 14.42 -19.54
CA TYR A 200 7.25 15.82 -19.45
C TYR A 200 8.16 16.23 -20.59
N GLN A 201 7.64 17.14 -21.42
CA GLN A 201 8.43 17.89 -22.40
C GLN A 201 8.98 19.18 -21.77
N PRO A 202 10.18 19.63 -22.19
CA PRO A 202 10.73 20.91 -21.77
C PRO A 202 9.83 22.05 -22.26
N GLY A 203 9.48 22.98 -21.37
CA GLY A 203 8.66 24.12 -21.72
C GLY A 203 8.20 24.91 -20.48
N PRO A 204 7.62 26.11 -20.69
CA PRO A 204 7.12 26.93 -19.60
C PRO A 204 6.15 26.11 -18.74
N PRO A 205 6.35 26.06 -17.42
CA PRO A 205 5.46 25.31 -16.56
C PRO A 205 4.07 25.95 -16.58
N GLY A 206 3.02 25.12 -16.64
CA GLY A 206 1.72 25.53 -16.14
C GLY A 206 1.80 25.83 -14.63
N PRO A 207 0.80 26.49 -14.04
CA PRO A 207 0.82 26.82 -12.62
C PRO A 207 1.08 25.58 -11.75
N ARG A 208 2.09 25.65 -10.87
CA ARG A 208 2.47 24.62 -9.87
C ARG A 208 2.93 23.27 -10.47
N ARG A 209 3.78 23.30 -11.49
CA ARG A 209 4.36 22.06 -12.05
C ARG A 209 5.40 21.48 -11.07
N LYS A 210 5.04 20.36 -10.44
CA LYS A 210 5.87 19.57 -9.54
C LYS A 210 6.80 18.63 -10.32
N ILE A 211 8.09 18.64 -10.00
CA ILE A 211 9.11 17.82 -10.65
C ILE A 211 10.05 17.20 -9.61
N LYS A 212 10.75 16.15 -10.04
CA LYS A 212 11.88 15.56 -9.32
C LYS A 212 13.10 15.47 -10.22
N LEU A 213 14.26 15.68 -9.63
CA LEU A 213 15.53 15.93 -10.29
C LEU A 213 16.57 14.94 -9.79
N ILE A 214 17.31 14.36 -10.72
CA ILE A 214 18.50 13.56 -10.43
C ILE A 214 19.73 14.31 -10.93
N GLY A 215 20.75 14.41 -10.10
CA GLY A 215 21.92 15.20 -10.43
C GLY A 215 22.99 15.20 -9.33
N SER A 216 23.58 16.36 -9.10
CA SER A 216 24.58 16.58 -8.05
C SER A 216 24.51 18.02 -7.55
N GLN A 217 24.53 18.22 -6.23
CA GLN A 217 24.68 19.54 -5.64
C GLN A 217 26.08 20.10 -5.93
N ILE A 218 26.15 21.34 -6.44
CA ILE A 218 27.42 22.06 -6.63
C ILE A 218 27.69 22.95 -5.42
N ASN A 219 26.69 23.77 -5.05
CA ASN A 219 26.75 24.75 -3.95
C ASN A 219 25.46 24.66 -3.12
N ASP A 220 25.36 25.45 -2.05
CA ASP A 220 24.19 25.47 -1.15
C ASP A 220 22.85 25.79 -1.83
N ASN A 221 22.86 26.51 -2.96
CA ASN A 221 21.66 26.88 -3.72
C ASN A 221 21.77 26.55 -5.21
N THR A 222 22.74 25.74 -5.63
CA THR A 222 22.94 25.40 -7.04
C THR A 222 23.01 23.90 -7.22
N PHE A 223 22.09 23.40 -8.05
CA PHE A 223 21.95 21.98 -8.35
C PHE A 223 22.26 21.73 -9.82
N ARG A 224 23.19 20.80 -10.08
CA ARG A 224 23.46 20.34 -11.44
C ARG A 224 22.51 19.21 -11.78
N VAL A 225 21.62 19.41 -12.74
CA VAL A 225 20.65 18.38 -13.14
C VAL A 225 21.19 17.54 -14.31
N LEU A 226 20.95 16.24 -14.24
CA LEU A 226 21.19 15.29 -15.32
C LEU A 226 19.88 14.77 -15.89
N GLU A 227 18.88 14.52 -15.02
CA GLU A 227 17.59 13.98 -15.41
C GLU A 227 16.45 14.69 -14.67
N VAL A 228 15.38 15.01 -15.40
CA VAL A 228 14.12 15.57 -14.88
C VAL A 228 13.01 14.55 -15.08
N ARG A 229 12.23 14.32 -14.02
CA ARG A 229 11.09 13.41 -14.02
C ARG A 229 9.84 14.08 -13.45
N PRO A 230 8.64 13.60 -13.81
CA PRO A 230 7.42 14.10 -13.21
C PRO A 230 7.26 13.69 -11.75
N TRP A 231 6.64 14.56 -10.96
CA TRP A 231 6.07 14.21 -9.66
C TRP A 231 4.66 13.67 -9.89
N GLN A 232 4.57 12.39 -10.26
CA GLN A 232 3.33 11.62 -10.27
C GLN A 232 3.15 10.91 -8.94
#